data_AF-A0A1G7VL33-F1
#
_entry.id   AF-A0A1G7VL33-F1
#
_cell.length_a   1.000
_cell.length_b   1.000
_cell.length_c   1.000
_cell.angle_alpha   90.00
_cell.angle_beta   90.00
_cell.angle_gamma   90.00
#
_symmetry.space_group_name_H-M   'P 1'
#
loop_
_entity.id
_entity.type
_entity.pdbx_description
1 polymer ?
#
loop_
_entity_poly.entity_id
_entity_poly.type
_entity_poly.pdbx_seq_one_letter_code
_entity_poly.pdbx_strand_id
1 'polypeptide(L)'
;MAINNPTEIQKYQALVVLHGIKFLLKTGHPINTAYTEKNLAATASMFTGMDYKKGQLKDAVADLRLWFSDICNHTVDDEQIEYPED
;
A
#
# COMPACT_ATOMS: atom_id res chain seq x y z
N MET A 1 -7.41 -14.08 -17.52
CA MET A 1 -7.88 -13.16 -16.47
C MET A 1 -7.84 -11.76 -17.04
N ALA A 2 -8.95 -11.03 -17.04
CA ALA A 2 -8.95 -9.65 -17.51
C ALA A 2 -8.11 -8.80 -16.55
N ILE A 3 -6.97 -8.31 -17.03
CA ILE A 3 -6.19 -7.28 -16.33
C ILE A 3 -6.98 -5.99 -16.56
N ASN A 4 -7.98 -5.74 -15.72
CA ASN A 4 -8.55 -4.41 -15.64
C ASN A 4 -7.44 -3.53 -15.06
N ASN A 5 -6.90 -2.61 -15.87
CA ASN A 5 -5.93 -1.64 -15.39
C ASN A 5 -6.52 -0.95 -14.16
N PRO A 6 -5.84 -1.00 -13.00
CA PRO A 6 -6.37 -0.39 -11.78
C PRO A 6 -6.55 1.10 -11.99
N THR A 7 -7.65 1.63 -11.47
CA THR A 7 -7.96 3.07 -11.55
C THR A 7 -6.92 3.88 -10.76
N GLU A 8 -6.75 5.16 -11.09
CA GLU A 8 -5.87 6.07 -10.32
C GLU A 8 -6.25 6.13 -8.83
N ILE A 9 -7.54 5.97 -8.52
CA ILE A 9 -8.03 5.85 -7.13
C ILE A 9 -7.45 4.61 -6.45
N GLN A 10 -7.43 3.46 -7.13
CA GLN A 10 -6.88 2.22 -6.58
C GLN A 10 -5.36 2.31 -6.39
N LYS A 11 -4.64 2.95 -7.31
CA LYS A 11 -3.20 3.23 -7.17
C LYS A 11 -2.92 4.10 -5.95
N TYR A 12 -3.67 5.19 -5.79
CA TYR A 12 -3.56 6.07 -4.62
C TYR A 12 -3.87 5.32 -3.32
N GLN A 13 -4.94 4.53 -3.29
CA GLN A 13 -5.30 3.71 -2.13
C GLN A 13 -4.18 2.73 -1.75
N ALA A 14 -3.55 2.05 -2.72
CA ALA A 14 -2.44 1.15 -2.45
C ALA A 14 -1.21 1.88 -1.88
N LEU A 15 -0.88 3.08 -2.39
CA LEU A 15 0.20 3.92 -1.84
C LEU A 15 -0.07 4.35 -0.40
N VAL A 16 -1.30 4.74 -0.09
CA VAL A 16 -1.73 5.13 1.26
C VAL A 16 -1.64 3.93 2.21
N VAL A 17 -2.11 2.75 1.78
CA VAL A 17 -2.00 1.52 2.58
C VAL A 17 -0.53 1.16 2.82
N LEU A 18 0.31 1.22 1.79
CA LEU A 18 1.75 0.97 1.91
C LEU A 18 2.41 1.92 2.91
N HIS A 19 2.10 3.21 2.85
CA HIS A 19 2.58 4.20 3.83
C HIS A 19 2.03 3.93 5.24
N GLY A 20 0.75 3.58 5.35
CA GLY A 20 0.12 3.24 6.62
C GLY A 20 0.78 2.05 7.30
N ILE A 21 1.11 1.00 6.55
CA ILE A 21 1.82 -0.18 7.06
C ILE A 21 3.24 0.19 7.49
N LYS A 22 3.98 0.94 6.66
CA LYS A 22 5.33 1.40 7.02
C LYS A 22 5.33 2.28 8.28
N PHE A 23 4.35 3.18 8.41
CA PHE A 23 4.20 4.02 9.58
C PHE A 23 3.96 3.17 10.82
N LEU A 24 2.98 2.26 10.77
CA LEU A 24 2.67 1.34 11.87
C LEU A 24 3.86 0.48 12.28
N LEU A 25 4.63 -0.05 11.31
CA LEU A 25 5.84 -0.83 11.59
C LEU A 25 6.95 0.01 12.21
N LYS A 26 7.06 1.30 11.86
CA LYS A 26 8.09 2.22 12.37
C LYS A 26 7.75 2.74 13.76
N THR A 27 6.49 3.08 14.01
CA THR A 27 6.05 3.75 15.24
C THR A 27 5.41 2.80 16.26
N GLY A 28 4.98 1.62 15.83
CA GLY A 28 4.15 0.71 16.63
C GLY A 28 2.69 1.16 16.78
N HIS A 29 2.30 2.28 16.15
CA HIS A 29 0.98 2.88 16.30
C HIS A 29 0.29 3.13 14.95
N PRO A 30 -1.03 2.89 14.84
CA PRO A 30 -1.77 3.21 13.63
C PRO A 30 -1.94 4.73 13.50
N ILE A 31 -2.05 5.22 12.25
CA ILE A 31 -2.29 6.66 11.97
C ILE A 31 -3.62 7.11 12.61
N ASN A 32 -4.66 6.28 12.49
CA ASN A 32 -5.97 6.50 13.09
C ASN A 32 -6.72 5.16 13.20
N THR A 33 -7.98 5.19 13.61
CA THR A 33 -8.83 4.00 13.78
C THR A 33 -9.18 3.30 12.46
N ALA A 34 -9.05 3.97 11.31
CA ALA A 34 -9.25 3.36 9.99
C ALA A 34 -8.02 2.54 9.56
N TYR A 35 -6.80 2.95 9.94
CA TYR A 35 -5.53 2.31 9.56
C TYR A 35 -4.97 1.36 10.63
N THR A 36 -5.84 0.54 11.23
CA THR A 36 -5.40 -0.53 12.12
C THR A 36 -4.64 -1.62 11.36
N GLU A 37 -3.81 -2.40 12.06
CA GLU A 37 -3.11 -3.57 11.48
C GLU A 37 -4.06 -4.47 10.67
N LYS A 38 -5.22 -4.77 11.25
CA LYS A 38 -6.24 -5.61 10.61
C LYS A 38 -6.78 -5.00 9.31
N ASN A 39 -7.12 -3.71 9.34
CA ASN A 39 -7.68 -3.04 8.17
C ASN A 39 -6.63 -2.88 7.06
N LEU A 40 -5.40 -2.52 7.42
CA LEU A 40 -4.29 -2.41 6.48
C LEU A 40 -3.98 -3.76 5.82
N ALA A 41 -3.94 -4.84 6.61
CA ALA A 41 -3.75 -6.20 6.09
C ALA A 41 -4.90 -6.60 5.14
N ALA A 42 -6.15 -6.36 5.53
CA ALA A 42 -7.31 -6.67 4.69
C ALA A 42 -7.28 -5.92 3.35
N THR A 43 -6.97 -4.62 3.37
CA THR A 43 -6.87 -3.83 2.14
C THR A 43 -5.68 -4.26 1.27
N ALA A 44 -4.54 -4.60 1.88
CA ALA A 44 -3.40 -5.17 1.16
C ALA A 44 -3.77 -6.50 0.47
N SER A 45 -4.53 -7.36 1.17
CA SER A 45 -5.04 -8.62 0.62
C SER A 45 -5.96 -8.41 -0.57
N MET A 46 -6.77 -7.35 -0.58
CA MET A 46 -7.64 -7.04 -1.73
C MET A 46 -6.84 -6.70 -3.00
N PHE A 47 -5.69 -6.04 -2.87
CA PHE A 47 -4.86 -5.68 -4.02
C PHE A 47 -4.00 -6.86 -4.50
N THR A 48 -3.33 -7.52 -3.57
CA THR A 48 -2.32 -8.55 -3.86
C THR A 48 -2.91 -9.95 -4.04
N GLY A 49 -4.14 -10.18 -3.58
CA GLY A 49 -4.77 -11.50 -3.55
C GLY A 49 -4.20 -12.44 -2.48
N MET A 50 -3.31 -11.98 -1.61
CA MET A 50 -2.69 -12.78 -0.55
C MET A 50 -3.31 -12.51 0.81
N ASP A 51 -3.49 -13.54 1.64
CA ASP A 51 -3.99 -13.39 3.01
C ASP A 51 -2.84 -13.18 4.00
N TYR A 52 -2.79 -11.99 4.63
CA TYR A 52 -1.76 -11.66 5.62
C TYR A 52 -2.24 -11.90 7.05
N LYS A 53 -1.47 -12.67 7.83
CA LYS A 53 -1.72 -12.84 9.27
C LYS A 53 -1.03 -11.77 10.10
N LYS A 54 -1.37 -11.71 11.39
CA LYS A 54 -0.75 -10.82 12.38
C LYS A 54 0.78 -10.98 12.34
N GLY A 55 1.51 -9.88 12.22
CA GLY A 55 2.98 -9.88 12.10
C GLY A 55 3.53 -10.07 10.68
N GLN A 56 2.70 -10.40 9.68
CA GLN A 56 3.11 -10.52 8.27
C GLN A 56 2.99 -9.20 7.49
N LEU A 57 2.83 -8.07 8.19
CA LEU A 57 2.76 -6.76 7.56
C LEU A 57 4.01 -6.40 6.74
N LYS A 58 5.17 -6.96 7.09
CA LYS A 58 6.40 -6.79 6.29
C LYS A 58 6.29 -7.45 4.92
N ASP A 59 5.72 -8.65 4.88
CA ASP A 59 5.46 -9.38 3.64
C ASP A 59 4.45 -8.60 2.78
N ALA A 60 3.39 -8.10 3.43
CA ALA A 60 2.37 -7.26 2.78
C ALA A 60 2.96 -6.00 2.11
N VAL A 61 4.01 -5.40 2.68
CA VAL A 61 4.71 -4.26 2.06
C VAL A 61 5.47 -4.70 0.80
N ALA A 62 6.16 -5.85 0.84
CA ALA A 62 6.89 -6.35 -0.31
C ALA A 62 5.94 -6.69 -1.47
N ASP A 63 4.84 -7.37 -1.17
CA ASP A 63 3.84 -7.76 -2.16
C ASP A 63 3.07 -6.57 -2.72
N LEU A 64 2.72 -5.58 -1.88
CA LEU A 64 2.12 -4.33 -2.37
C LEU A 64 3.09 -3.54 -3.26
N ARG A 65 4.40 -3.54 -2.97
CA ARG A 65 5.39 -2.91 -3.84
C ARG A 65 5.48 -3.61 -5.19
N LEU A 66 5.50 -4.95 -5.18
CA LEU A 66 5.52 -5.74 -6.41
C LEU A 66 4.26 -5.51 -7.23
N TRP A 67 3.08 -5.60 -6.59
CA TRP A 67 1.81 -5.31 -7.23
C TRP A 67 1.79 -3.89 -7.82
N PHE A 68 2.25 -2.90 -7.05
CA PHE A 68 2.33 -1.51 -7.52
C PHE A 68 3.32 -1.35 -8.67
N SER A 69 4.47 -2.01 -8.64
CA SER A 69 5.45 -1.99 -9.73
C SER A 69 4.89 -2.63 -11.01
N ASP A 70 4.16 -3.74 -10.88
CA ASP A 70 3.58 -4.45 -12.02
C ASP A 70 2.52 -3.61 -12.75
N ILE A 71 1.67 -2.92 -11.99
CA ILE A 71 0.63 -2.03 -12.55
C ILE A 71 1.19 -0.67 -12.98
N CYS A 72 2.28 -0.23 -12.37
CA CYS A 72 2.99 1.02 -12.68
C CYS A 72 4.23 0.78 -13.55
N ASN A 73 4.24 -0.24 -14.40
CA ASN A 73 5.15 -0.33 -15.57
C ASN A 73 4.97 0.84 -16.58
N HIS A 74 4.35 1.94 -16.15
CA HIS A 74 4.57 3.30 -16.59
C HIS A 74 5.34 4.05 -15.49
N THR A 75 6.66 4.16 -15.67
CA THR A 75 7.57 5.16 -15.07
C THR A 75 6.95 6.02 -13.98
N VAL A 76 7.03 5.58 -12.73
CA VAL A 76 7.05 6.53 -11.61
C VAL A 76 8.51 6.59 -11.22
N ASP A 77 9.25 7.50 -11.89
CA ASP A 77 10.53 7.95 -11.38
C ASP A 77 10.30 8.43 -9.93
N ASP A 78 11.17 8.00 -9.03
CA ASP A 78 11.13 8.28 -7.58
C ASP A 78 11.40 9.78 -7.26
N GLU A 79 11.37 10.66 -8.27
CA GLU A 79 11.58 12.10 -8.13
C GLU A 79 10.26 12.85 -8.32
N GLN A 80 9.94 13.69 -7.33
CA GLN A 80 8.89 14.72 -7.34
C GLN A 80 7.55 14.35 -6.70
N ILE A 81 7.58 14.07 -5.39
CA ILE A 81 6.48 14.51 -4.52
C ILE A 81 7.04 15.69 -3.71
N GLU A 82 6.95 16.88 -4.30
CA GLU A 82 7.21 18.15 -3.59
C GLU A 82 5.97 18.43 -2.74
N TYR A 83 6.12 18.37 -1.42
CA TYR A 83 5.06 18.77 -0.50
C TYR A 83 5.01 20.31 -0.48
N PRO A 84 3.85 20.95 -0.72
CA PRO A 84 3.72 22.37 -0.44
C PRO A 84 3.89 22.57 1.07
N GLU A 85 4.85 23.42 1.44
CA GLU A 85 4.98 23.94 2.80
C GLU A 85 3.88 24.97 3.03
N ASP A 86 2.90 24.62 3.87
CA ASP A 86 2.00 25.56 4.56
C ASP A 86 1.86 25.17 6.03
#